data_AF-A0A846MZA4-F1
#
_entry.id   AF-A0A846MZA4-F1
#
_cell.length_a   1.000
_cell.length_b   1.000
_cell.length_c   1.000
_cell.angle_alpha   90.00
_cell.angle_beta   90.00
_cell.angle_gamma   90.00
#
_symmetry.space_group_name_H-M   'P 1'
#
loop_
_entity.id
_entity.type
_entity.pdbx_description
1 polymer ?
#
loop_
_entity_poly.entity_id
_entity_poly.type
_entity_poly.pdbx_seq_one_letter_code
_entity_poly.pdbx_strand_id
1 'polypeptide(L)'
;MGKVSQTLTARIATALIILFCNGAAFASPPCALTPADKAANAALSYDDFDQKGALPSSFRALDTRGCDREAAAAAEDYMLHHPGLSDGERINVLFHEGQSLAVSGAERTAAMLIAAAKDLSQKPDDPFDWNTYVEGTWAFLVKERGRLEAATTKLSSSRGEGNAINAQILRGLLGCFDRTYKEAYGNEACMRPKTK
;
A
#
# COMPACT_ATOMS: atom_id res chain seq x y z
N MET A 1 67.91 27.13 -59.65
CA MET A 1 67.76 26.14 -58.56
C MET A 1 66.30 26.14 -58.13
N GLY A 2 65.49 25.24 -58.69
CA GLY A 2 64.07 25.11 -58.36
C GLY A 2 63.87 24.32 -57.07
N LYS A 3 62.96 24.78 -56.22
CA LYS A 3 62.45 23.99 -55.09
C LYS A 3 60.96 23.76 -55.31
N VAL A 4 60.61 22.50 -55.47
CA VAL A 4 59.25 21.95 -55.43
C VAL A 4 59.11 21.15 -54.13
N SER A 5 57.86 20.99 -53.69
CA SER A 5 57.35 20.06 -52.66
C SER A 5 57.40 20.56 -51.22
N GLN A 6 56.37 20.35 -50.38
CA GLN A 6 55.09 19.65 -50.51
C GLN A 6 54.22 20.11 -49.33
N THR A 7 52.93 20.33 -49.55
CA THR A 7 51.93 20.61 -48.51
C THR A 7 51.55 19.31 -47.80
N LEU A 8 51.78 19.25 -46.48
CA LEU A 8 51.37 18.14 -45.63
C LEU A 8 49.90 18.32 -45.23
N THR A 9 49.04 17.41 -45.68
CA THR A 9 47.63 17.34 -45.28
C THR A 9 47.52 16.56 -43.97
N ALA A 10 47.17 17.23 -42.88
CA ALA A 10 46.84 16.57 -41.62
C ALA A 10 45.41 16.01 -41.69
N ARG A 11 45.26 14.68 -41.67
CA ARG A 11 43.96 14.03 -41.49
C ARG A 11 43.66 13.94 -40.00
N ILE A 12 42.67 14.70 -39.53
CA ILE A 12 42.10 14.58 -38.19
C ILE A 12 41.26 13.31 -38.17
N ALA A 13 41.71 12.29 -37.44
CA ALA A 13 40.89 11.12 -37.14
C ALA A 13 39.99 11.46 -35.94
N THR A 14 38.70 11.69 -36.19
CA THR A 14 37.70 11.86 -35.15
C THR A 14 37.46 10.51 -34.46
N ALA A 15 37.97 10.36 -33.24
CA ALA A 15 37.63 9.23 -32.38
C ALA A 15 36.19 9.42 -31.85
N LEU A 16 35.27 8.56 -32.31
CA LEU A 16 33.91 8.49 -31.78
C LEU A 16 33.97 7.77 -30.41
N ILE A 17 33.96 8.53 -29.32
CA ILE A 17 33.82 7.97 -27.97
C ILE A 17 32.34 7.58 -27.80
N ILE A 18 32.03 6.29 -27.96
CA ILE A 18 30.73 5.73 -27.58
C ILE A 18 30.72 5.64 -26.05
N LEU A 19 30.10 6.62 -25.41
CA LEU A 19 29.83 6.60 -23.97
C LEU A 19 28.72 5.56 -23.72
N PHE A 20 29.11 4.34 -23.34
CA PHE A 20 28.17 3.35 -22.82
C PHE A 20 27.65 3.87 -21.47
N CYS A 21 26.48 4.52 -21.48
CA CYS A 21 25.66 4.64 -20.29
C CYS A 21 25.20 3.23 -19.88
N ASN A 22 26.00 2.56 -19.05
CA ASN A 22 25.54 1.40 -18.29
C ASN A 22 24.53 1.90 -17.25
N GLY A 23 23.29 2.12 -17.69
CA GLY A 23 22.16 2.22 -16.79
C GLY A 23 21.94 0.86 -16.16
N ALA A 24 22.58 0.59 -15.03
CA ALA A 24 22.21 -0.56 -14.21
C ALA A 24 20.77 -0.32 -13.74
N ALA A 25 19.82 -0.98 -14.40
CA ALA A 25 18.46 -1.07 -13.88
C ALA A 25 18.55 -1.80 -12.54
N PHE A 26 18.34 -1.08 -11.44
CA PHE A 26 18.20 -1.70 -10.14
C PHE A 26 16.93 -2.56 -10.17
N ALA A 27 17.10 -3.87 -10.27
CA ALA A 27 15.98 -4.79 -10.11
C ALA A 27 15.38 -4.55 -8.73
N SER A 28 14.04 -4.39 -8.67
CA SER A 28 13.36 -4.35 -7.39
C SER A 28 13.71 -5.62 -6.60
N PRO A 29 13.88 -5.52 -5.27
CA PRO A 29 14.07 -6.71 -4.46
C PRO A 29 12.97 -7.74 -4.73
N PRO A 30 13.20 -9.04 -4.51
CA PRO A 30 12.12 -10.02 -4.51
C PRO A 30 11.09 -9.71 -3.41
N CYS A 31 9.87 -10.23 -3.52
CA CYS A 31 8.87 -10.10 -2.46
C CYS A 31 9.18 -11.01 -1.25
N ALA A 32 10.02 -12.02 -1.42
CA ALA A 32 10.29 -13.04 -0.42
C ALA A 32 10.89 -12.46 0.88
N LEU A 33 10.32 -12.89 2.02
CA LEU A 33 10.83 -12.62 3.36
C LEU A 33 11.78 -13.72 3.82
N THR A 34 12.97 -13.33 4.28
CA THR A 34 13.91 -14.24 4.95
C THR A 34 13.76 -14.17 6.48
N PRO A 35 14.33 -15.12 7.24
CA PRO A 35 14.42 -15.00 8.70
C PRO A 35 15.16 -13.74 9.17
N ALA A 36 16.16 -13.27 8.40
CA ALA A 36 16.88 -12.04 8.71
C ALA A 36 15.99 -10.80 8.51
N ASP A 37 15.13 -10.80 7.48
CA ASP A 37 14.16 -9.73 7.26
C ASP A 37 13.16 -9.61 8.41
N LYS A 38 12.63 -10.75 8.87
CA LYS A 38 11.73 -10.83 10.03
C LYS A 38 12.39 -10.28 11.29
N ALA A 39 13.62 -10.73 11.57
CA ALA A 39 14.39 -10.22 12.70
C ALA A 39 14.69 -8.71 12.61
N ALA A 40 14.93 -8.20 11.40
CA ALA A 40 15.16 -6.77 11.18
C ALA A 40 13.88 -5.95 11.37
N ASN A 41 12.74 -6.44 10.83
CA ASN A 41 11.42 -5.83 11.04
C ASN A 41 11.05 -5.80 12.53
N ALA A 42 11.35 -6.87 13.27
CA ALA A 42 11.09 -6.97 14.70
C ALA A 42 11.86 -5.93 15.55
N ALA A 43 12.87 -5.26 14.97
CA ALA A 43 13.63 -4.19 15.62
C ALA A 43 13.16 -2.78 15.24
N LEU A 44 12.19 -2.65 14.31
CA LEU A 44 11.67 -1.35 13.88
C LEU A 44 10.64 -0.80 14.87
N SER A 45 10.49 0.52 14.88
CA SER A 45 9.32 1.15 15.48
C SER A 45 8.06 0.86 14.64
N TYR A 46 6.88 1.01 15.25
CA TYR A 46 5.60 0.87 14.53
C TYR A 46 5.57 1.76 13.29
N ASP A 47 5.97 3.02 13.44
CA ASP A 47 5.93 4.00 12.36
C ASP A 47 6.91 3.66 11.23
N ASP A 48 8.13 3.20 11.56
CA ASP A 48 9.11 2.78 10.57
C ASP A 48 8.69 1.50 9.83
N PHE A 49 7.98 0.59 10.50
CA PHE A 49 7.50 -0.66 9.93
C PHE A 49 6.24 -0.48 9.06
N ASP A 50 5.21 0.16 9.59
CA ASP A 50 3.85 0.14 9.05
C ASP A 50 3.48 1.40 8.23
N GLN A 51 4.05 2.56 8.61
CA GLN A 51 3.67 3.85 8.03
C GLN A 51 4.68 4.35 7.00
N LYS A 52 5.97 4.30 7.32
CA LYS A 52 7.05 4.85 6.48
C LYS A 52 7.67 3.85 5.53
N GLY A 53 7.81 2.60 5.98
CA GLY A 53 8.47 1.54 5.21
C GLY A 53 9.99 1.65 5.19
N ALA A 54 10.63 1.76 6.36
CA ALA A 54 12.05 2.05 6.51
C ALA A 54 12.98 0.96 5.96
N LEU A 55 12.51 -0.29 5.86
CA LEU A 55 13.23 -1.40 5.26
C LEU A 55 12.46 -1.96 4.05
N PRO A 56 13.13 -2.49 3.01
CA PRO A 56 12.44 -3.10 1.86
C PRO A 56 11.50 -4.26 2.22
N SER A 57 11.73 -4.89 3.38
CA SER A 57 10.96 -6.00 3.94
C SER A 57 9.90 -5.57 4.96
N SER A 58 9.82 -4.28 5.31
CA SER A 58 8.77 -3.75 6.18
C SER A 58 7.39 -3.85 5.52
N PHE A 59 6.32 -3.86 6.32
CA PHE A 59 4.95 -3.93 5.82
C PHE A 59 4.70 -2.89 4.72
N ARG A 60 4.95 -1.61 5.02
CA ARG A 60 4.65 -0.52 4.08
C ARG A 60 5.41 -0.64 2.76
N ALA A 61 6.68 -1.03 2.83
CA ALA A 61 7.51 -1.17 1.63
C ALA A 61 7.03 -2.33 0.75
N LEU A 62 6.61 -3.45 1.35
CA LEU A 62 6.07 -4.60 0.63
C LEU A 62 4.69 -4.29 0.02
N ASP A 63 3.79 -3.71 0.79
CA ASP A 63 2.43 -3.31 0.35
C ASP A 63 2.50 -2.33 -0.83
N THR A 64 3.35 -1.30 -0.74
CA THR A 64 3.55 -0.31 -1.81
C THR A 64 4.08 -0.94 -3.11
N ARG A 65 4.84 -2.03 -3.01
CA ARG A 65 5.37 -2.77 -4.16
C ARG A 65 4.40 -3.82 -4.72
N GLY A 66 3.23 -4.00 -4.10
CA GLY A 66 2.26 -5.03 -4.47
C GLY A 66 2.67 -6.44 -4.05
N CYS A 67 3.57 -6.57 -3.06
CA CYS A 67 3.94 -7.84 -2.44
C CYS A 67 2.93 -8.21 -1.35
N ASP A 68 1.64 -8.27 -1.70
CA ASP A 68 0.53 -8.21 -0.72
C ASP A 68 0.54 -9.40 0.27
N ARG A 69 0.90 -10.61 -0.19
CA ARG A 69 0.98 -11.78 0.69
C ARG A 69 2.12 -11.66 1.69
N GLU A 70 3.27 -11.20 1.23
CA GLU A 70 4.44 -11.00 2.08
C GLU A 70 4.27 -9.80 3.00
N ALA A 71 3.57 -8.75 2.58
CA ALA A 71 3.17 -7.66 3.47
C ALA A 71 2.32 -8.18 4.63
N ALA A 72 1.28 -8.98 4.35
CA ALA A 72 0.48 -9.61 5.40
C ALA A 72 1.32 -10.50 6.33
N ALA A 73 2.19 -11.34 5.77
CA ALA A 73 3.08 -12.19 6.58
C ALA A 73 4.08 -11.38 7.42
N ALA A 74 4.53 -10.22 6.95
CA ALA A 74 5.37 -9.30 7.73
C ALA A 74 4.58 -8.70 8.91
N ALA A 75 3.32 -8.28 8.67
CA ALA A 75 2.47 -7.69 9.70
C ALA A 75 2.15 -8.69 10.83
N GLU A 76 1.80 -9.92 10.48
CA GLU A 76 1.58 -11.01 11.45
C GLU A 76 2.82 -11.24 12.32
N ASP A 77 3.99 -11.39 11.70
CA ASP A 77 5.27 -11.63 12.38
C ASP A 77 5.65 -10.45 13.30
N TYR A 78 5.50 -9.23 12.81
CA TYR A 78 5.76 -8.01 13.57
C TYR A 78 4.92 -7.93 14.84
N MET A 79 3.61 -8.25 14.76
CA MET A 79 2.73 -8.25 15.93
C MET A 79 3.10 -9.30 16.99
N LEU A 80 3.65 -10.45 16.59
CA LEU A 80 4.11 -11.48 17.53
C LEU A 80 5.32 -11.02 18.35
N HIS A 81 6.15 -10.14 17.78
CA HIS A 81 7.35 -9.61 18.43
C HIS A 81 7.12 -8.29 19.17
N HIS A 82 5.95 -7.67 19.04
CA HIS A 82 5.62 -6.39 19.66
C HIS A 82 4.38 -6.46 20.58
N PRO A 83 4.46 -7.15 21.74
CA PRO A 83 3.36 -7.18 22.70
C PRO A 83 3.05 -5.80 23.30
N GLY A 84 4.00 -4.85 23.23
CA GLY A 84 3.88 -3.50 23.77
C GLY A 84 3.28 -2.44 22.84
N LEU A 85 2.79 -2.81 21.64
CA LEU A 85 2.02 -1.89 20.80
C LEU A 85 0.83 -1.34 21.58
N SER A 86 0.54 -0.06 21.41
CA SER A 86 -0.72 0.50 21.87
C SER A 86 -1.90 -0.16 21.14
N ASP A 87 -3.10 -0.07 21.72
CA ASP A 87 -4.31 -0.63 21.12
C ASP A 87 -4.55 -0.05 19.72
N GLY A 88 -4.34 1.26 19.56
CA GLY A 88 -4.47 1.96 18.27
C GLY A 88 -3.49 1.47 17.21
N GLU A 89 -2.22 1.25 17.58
CA GLU A 89 -1.22 0.70 16.65
C GLU A 89 -1.56 -0.75 16.28
N ARG A 90 -1.97 -1.57 17.25
CA ARG A 90 -2.35 -2.97 17.02
C ARG A 90 -3.52 -3.10 16.05
N ILE A 91 -4.58 -2.32 16.24
CA ILE A 91 -5.73 -2.38 15.32
C ILE A 91 -5.38 -1.83 13.95
N ASN A 92 -4.45 -0.87 13.85
CA ASN A 92 -3.98 -0.37 12.56
C ASN A 92 -3.21 -1.43 11.78
N VAL A 93 -2.26 -2.13 12.42
CA VAL A 93 -1.52 -3.25 11.80
C VAL A 93 -2.48 -4.38 11.39
N LEU A 94 -3.46 -4.74 12.24
CA LEU A 94 -4.47 -5.74 11.90
C LEU A 94 -5.31 -5.33 10.68
N PHE A 95 -5.70 -4.06 10.60
CA PHE A 95 -6.46 -3.56 9.46
C PHE A 95 -5.65 -3.65 8.17
N HIS A 96 -4.40 -3.20 8.21
CA HIS A 96 -3.46 -3.25 7.10
C HIS A 96 -3.15 -4.68 6.63
N GLU A 97 -2.91 -5.61 7.57
CA GLU A 97 -2.77 -7.03 7.26
C GLU A 97 -4.02 -7.56 6.53
N GLY A 98 -5.21 -7.22 7.04
CA GLY A 98 -6.48 -7.56 6.42
C GLY A 98 -6.60 -7.01 4.99
N GLN A 99 -6.19 -5.76 4.75
CA GLN A 99 -6.21 -5.17 3.41
C GLN A 99 -5.28 -5.91 2.46
N SER A 100 -4.03 -6.17 2.84
CA SER A 100 -3.09 -6.89 1.97
C SER A 100 -3.55 -8.32 1.70
N LEU A 101 -4.14 -9.01 2.69
CA LEU A 101 -4.80 -10.30 2.46
C LEU A 101 -5.95 -10.20 1.45
N ALA A 102 -6.80 -9.17 1.56
CA ALA A 102 -7.90 -8.96 0.61
C ALA A 102 -7.41 -8.70 -0.80
N VAL A 103 -6.38 -7.85 -0.97
CA VAL A 103 -5.75 -7.60 -2.27
C VAL A 103 -5.13 -8.88 -2.84
N SER A 104 -4.54 -9.74 -2.00
CA SER A 104 -3.98 -11.03 -2.42
C SER A 104 -5.02 -12.11 -2.76
N GLY A 105 -6.32 -11.80 -2.60
CA GLY A 105 -7.45 -12.70 -2.86
C GLY A 105 -7.91 -13.54 -1.67
N ALA A 106 -7.31 -13.38 -0.48
CA ALA A 106 -7.69 -14.09 0.74
C ALA A 106 -8.84 -13.37 1.49
N GLU A 107 -9.91 -13.00 0.79
CA GLU A 107 -10.96 -12.09 1.28
C GLU A 107 -11.69 -12.59 2.54
N ARG A 108 -11.87 -13.91 2.70
CA ARG A 108 -12.49 -14.47 3.91
C ARG A 108 -11.64 -14.23 5.15
N THR A 109 -10.34 -14.47 5.07
CA THR A 109 -9.41 -14.23 6.18
C THR A 109 -9.26 -12.74 6.44
N ALA A 110 -9.15 -11.95 5.37
CA ALA A 110 -9.16 -10.50 5.46
C ALA A 110 -10.38 -9.96 6.21
N ALA A 111 -11.59 -10.43 5.90
CA ALA A 111 -12.79 -10.00 6.60
C ALA A 111 -12.74 -10.28 8.11
N MET A 112 -12.13 -11.39 8.54
CA MET A 112 -11.95 -11.67 9.97
C MET A 112 -10.99 -10.67 10.63
N LEU A 113 -9.85 -10.37 9.99
CA LEU A 113 -8.88 -9.42 10.53
C LEU A 113 -9.42 -7.99 10.54
N ILE A 114 -10.05 -7.56 9.44
CA ILE A 114 -10.71 -6.25 9.36
C ILE A 114 -11.76 -6.12 10.47
N ALA A 115 -12.59 -7.13 10.70
CA ALA A 115 -13.57 -7.08 11.79
C ALA A 115 -12.91 -6.99 13.19
N ALA A 116 -11.77 -7.66 13.38
CA ALA A 116 -11.00 -7.62 14.62
C ALA A 116 -10.28 -6.28 14.85
N ALA A 117 -10.08 -5.48 13.79
CA ALA A 117 -9.46 -4.16 13.85
C ALA A 117 -10.40 -3.05 14.37
N LYS A 118 -11.59 -3.38 14.89
CA LYS A 118 -12.44 -2.37 15.53
C LYS A 118 -11.81 -1.86 16.82
N ASP A 119 -11.83 -0.54 16.99
CA ASP A 119 -11.48 0.11 18.26
C ASP A 119 -12.66 0.01 19.23
N LEU A 120 -12.55 -0.89 20.21
CA LEU A 120 -13.60 -1.08 21.22
C LEU A 120 -13.72 0.09 22.20
N SER A 121 -12.73 0.98 22.24
CA SER A 121 -12.71 2.15 23.10
C SER A 121 -13.26 3.42 22.43
N GLN A 122 -13.48 3.37 21.12
CA GLN A 122 -13.96 4.50 20.34
C GLN A 122 -15.31 5.00 20.84
N LYS A 123 -15.39 6.31 21.05
CA LYS A 123 -16.62 6.99 21.48
C LYS A 123 -17.43 7.47 20.27
N PRO A 124 -18.76 7.57 20.39
CA PRO A 124 -19.61 8.03 19.29
C PRO A 124 -19.28 9.43 18.76
N ASP A 125 -18.65 10.29 19.57
CA ASP A 125 -18.31 11.67 19.26
C ASP A 125 -16.81 11.89 18.95
N ASP A 126 -16.02 10.82 18.84
CA ASP A 126 -14.62 10.94 18.46
C ASP A 126 -14.49 11.59 17.07
N PRO A 127 -13.57 12.57 16.89
CA PRO A 127 -13.43 13.29 15.62
C PRO A 127 -13.11 12.40 14.42
N PHE A 128 -12.47 11.25 14.65
CA PHE A 128 -12.13 10.27 13.62
C PHE A 128 -12.97 9.02 13.82
N ASP A 129 -13.82 8.70 12.84
CA ASP A 129 -14.79 7.61 12.90
C ASP A 129 -14.20 6.31 12.31
N TRP A 130 -13.16 5.80 12.98
CA TRP A 130 -12.45 4.57 12.63
C TRP A 130 -13.37 3.36 12.45
N ASN A 131 -14.25 3.04 13.41
CA ASN A 131 -15.07 1.83 13.33
C ASN A 131 -16.04 1.83 12.16
N THR A 132 -16.50 3.00 11.70
CA THR A 132 -17.35 3.06 10.51
C THR A 132 -16.58 2.74 9.24
N TYR A 133 -15.31 3.14 9.17
CA TYR A 133 -14.44 2.76 8.06
C TYR A 133 -14.14 1.26 8.05
N VAL A 134 -13.84 0.71 9.22
CA VAL A 134 -13.67 -0.74 9.43
C VAL A 134 -14.91 -1.51 8.99
N GLU A 135 -16.08 -1.06 9.45
CA GLU A 135 -17.37 -1.67 9.13
C GLU A 135 -17.69 -1.65 7.63
N GLY A 136 -17.45 -0.52 6.95
CA GLY A 136 -17.64 -0.44 5.50
C GLY A 136 -16.71 -1.36 4.73
N THR A 137 -15.44 -1.42 5.12
CA THR A 137 -14.45 -2.31 4.49
C THR A 137 -14.83 -3.78 4.67
N TRP A 138 -15.20 -4.17 5.90
CA TRP A 138 -15.73 -5.50 6.20
C TRP A 138 -16.97 -5.82 5.34
N ALA A 139 -17.93 -4.88 5.27
CA ALA A 139 -19.17 -5.07 4.53
C ALA A 139 -18.92 -5.31 3.03
N PHE A 140 -17.92 -4.66 2.42
CA PHE A 140 -17.52 -4.98 1.06
C PHE A 140 -17.00 -6.43 0.94
N LEU A 141 -16.11 -6.86 1.84
CA LEU A 141 -15.49 -8.18 1.79
C LEU A 141 -16.50 -9.31 1.98
N VAL A 142 -17.52 -9.10 2.83
CA VAL A 142 -18.58 -10.09 3.05
C VAL A 142 -19.79 -9.90 2.13
N LYS A 143 -19.71 -8.99 1.16
CA LYS A 143 -20.77 -8.68 0.19
C LYS A 143 -22.10 -8.24 0.83
N GLU A 144 -22.02 -7.42 1.87
CA GLU A 144 -23.13 -6.76 2.55
C GLU A 144 -23.35 -5.32 2.05
N ARG A 145 -24.01 -5.16 0.89
CA ARG A 145 -24.17 -3.87 0.22
C ARG A 145 -24.81 -2.81 1.12
N GLY A 146 -25.90 -3.16 1.81
CA GLY A 146 -26.62 -2.21 2.66
C GLY A 146 -25.78 -1.65 3.81
N ARG A 147 -24.91 -2.48 4.39
CA ARG A 147 -23.98 -2.05 5.45
C ARG A 147 -22.88 -1.14 4.92
N LEU A 148 -22.36 -1.43 3.71
CA LEU A 148 -21.41 -0.55 3.04
C LEU A 148 -22.04 0.82 2.69
N GLU A 149 -23.28 0.84 2.21
CA GLU A 149 -24.03 2.07 1.93
C GLU A 149 -24.25 2.91 3.19
N ALA A 150 -24.64 2.26 4.30
CA ALA A 150 -24.82 2.93 5.58
C ALA A 150 -23.50 3.52 6.11
N ALA A 151 -22.41 2.75 6.07
CA ALA A 151 -21.08 3.21 6.47
C ALA A 151 -20.58 4.38 5.62
N THR A 152 -20.76 4.30 4.29
CA THR A 152 -20.40 5.36 3.34
C THR A 152 -21.17 6.63 3.62
N THR A 153 -22.48 6.53 3.84
CA THR A 153 -23.35 7.68 4.17
C THR A 153 -22.91 8.35 5.47
N LYS A 154 -22.67 7.56 6.52
CA LYS A 154 -22.24 8.07 7.82
C LYS A 154 -20.92 8.83 7.69
N LEU A 155 -19.87 8.22 7.13
CA LEU A 155 -18.57 8.88 6.96
C LEU A 155 -18.62 10.11 6.05
N SER A 156 -19.45 10.09 5.00
CA SER A 156 -19.62 11.26 4.12
C SER A 156 -20.21 12.48 4.85
N SER A 157 -20.91 12.25 5.97
CA SER A 157 -21.47 13.32 6.81
C SER A 157 -20.58 13.71 8.00
N SER A 158 -19.58 12.89 8.32
CA SER A 158 -18.64 13.13 9.42
C SER A 158 -17.64 14.22 9.05
N ARG A 159 -17.22 15.00 10.05
CA ARG A 159 -16.19 16.06 9.88
C ARG A 159 -14.79 15.44 9.89
N GLY A 160 -13.82 16.16 9.34
CA GLY A 160 -12.40 15.78 9.39
C GLY A 160 -11.90 15.14 8.11
N GLU A 161 -10.66 15.45 7.74
CA GLU A 161 -10.03 15.01 6.49
C GLU A 161 -9.92 13.48 6.40
N GLY A 162 -9.51 12.80 7.47
CA GLY A 162 -9.44 11.34 7.50
C GLY A 162 -10.79 10.67 7.24
N ASN A 163 -11.88 11.22 7.78
CA ASN A 163 -13.23 10.70 7.52
C ASN A 163 -13.64 10.93 6.05
N ALA A 164 -13.30 12.09 5.48
CA ALA A 164 -13.58 12.38 4.07
C ALA A 164 -12.83 11.45 3.12
N ILE A 165 -11.55 11.16 3.41
CA ILE A 165 -10.73 10.19 2.67
C ILE A 165 -11.37 8.80 2.77
N ASN A 166 -11.67 8.34 3.97
CA ASN A 166 -12.30 7.03 4.19
C ASN A 166 -13.66 6.91 3.50
N ALA A 167 -14.48 7.97 3.51
CA ALA A 167 -15.74 8.02 2.78
C ALA A 167 -15.55 7.86 1.26
N GLN A 168 -14.50 8.46 0.69
CA GLN A 168 -14.18 8.31 -0.73
C GLN A 168 -13.77 6.88 -1.07
N ILE A 169 -12.96 6.24 -0.22
CA ILE A 169 -12.59 4.83 -0.38
C ILE A 169 -13.83 3.94 -0.36
N LEU A 170 -14.71 4.07 0.64
CA LEU A 170 -15.93 3.26 0.73
C LEU A 170 -16.87 3.50 -0.47
N ARG A 171 -16.94 4.74 -0.98
CA ARG A 171 -17.69 5.06 -2.20
C ARG A 171 -17.11 4.33 -3.42
N GLY A 172 -15.78 4.24 -3.53
CA GLY A 172 -15.11 3.46 -4.57
C GLY A 172 -15.47 1.98 -4.49
N LEU A 173 -15.37 1.40 -3.28
CA LEU A 173 -15.79 0.02 -3.02
C LEU A 173 -17.25 -0.21 -3.41
N LEU A 174 -18.15 0.72 -3.11
CA LEU A 174 -19.56 0.63 -3.49
C LEU A 174 -19.79 0.72 -5.00
N GLY A 175 -19.03 1.58 -5.70
CA GLY A 175 -19.14 1.76 -7.16
C GLY A 175 -18.73 0.51 -7.97
N CYS A 176 -17.83 -0.29 -7.40
CA CYS A 176 -17.37 -1.56 -7.96
C CYS A 176 -17.69 -2.76 -7.04
N PHE A 177 -18.82 -2.72 -6.35
CA PHE A 177 -19.18 -3.68 -5.30
C PHE A 177 -19.04 -5.17 -5.68
N ASP A 178 -19.38 -5.50 -6.93
CA ASP A 178 -19.37 -6.88 -7.43
C ASP A 178 -17.98 -7.35 -7.87
N ARG A 179 -16.96 -6.49 -7.83
CA ARG A 179 -15.57 -6.83 -8.12
C ARG A 179 -14.85 -7.38 -6.88
N THR A 180 -13.65 -7.92 -7.08
CA THR A 180 -12.75 -8.26 -5.98
C THR A 180 -12.25 -7.01 -5.27
N TYR A 181 -11.76 -7.15 -4.04
CA TYR A 181 -11.17 -6.03 -3.29
C TYR A 181 -10.00 -5.40 -4.06
N LYS A 182 -9.13 -6.22 -4.66
CA LYS A 182 -8.01 -5.77 -5.50
C LYS A 182 -8.45 -4.88 -6.66
N GLU A 183 -9.57 -5.19 -7.30
CA GLU A 183 -10.05 -4.43 -8.46
C GLU A 183 -10.78 -3.14 -8.09
N ALA A 184 -11.36 -3.08 -6.88
CA ALA A 184 -12.18 -1.97 -6.41
C ALA A 184 -11.39 -0.95 -5.56
N TYR A 185 -10.53 -1.44 -4.66
CA TYR A 185 -9.79 -0.61 -3.73
C TYR A 185 -8.79 0.30 -4.45
N GLY A 186 -8.82 1.61 -4.14
CA GLY A 186 -7.95 2.61 -4.76
C GLY A 186 -8.21 2.87 -6.26
N ASN A 187 -9.19 2.21 -6.88
CA ASN A 187 -9.43 2.35 -8.31
C ASN A 187 -10.28 3.60 -8.61
N GLU A 188 -9.68 4.58 -9.29
CA GLU A 188 -10.36 5.83 -9.66
C GLU A 188 -11.64 5.61 -10.48
N ALA A 189 -11.67 4.59 -11.35
CA ALA A 189 -12.86 4.28 -12.14
C ALA A 189 -14.05 3.84 -11.27
N CYS A 190 -13.76 3.25 -10.10
CA CYS A 190 -14.77 2.84 -9.13
C CYS A 190 -15.28 4.02 -8.29
N MET A 191 -14.49 5.07 -8.13
CA MET A 191 -14.86 6.28 -7.39
C MET A 191 -15.68 7.28 -8.22
N ARG A 192 -15.70 7.13 -9.55
CA ARG A 192 -16.45 8.02 -10.44
C ARG A 192 -17.96 7.72 -10.39
N PRO A 193 -18.83 8.74 -10.35
CA PRO A 193 -20.26 8.56 -10.55
C PRO A 193 -20.50 7.92 -11.93
N LYS A 194 -21.29 6.85 -11.99
CA LYS A 194 -21.72 6.31 -13.29
C LYS A 194 -22.61 7.36 -13.96
N THR A 195 -22.17 7.90 -15.10
CA THR A 195 -23.01 8.76 -15.94
C THR A 195 -24.22 7.94 -16.39
N LYS A 196 -25.41 8.47 -16.09
CA LYS A 196 -26.68 7.90 -16.57
C LYS A 196 -26.82 8.05 -18.08
#